data_AF-A0A9W6ZW95-F1
#
_entry.id   AF-A0A9W6ZW95-F1
#
_cell.length_a   1.000
_cell.length_b   1.000
_cell.length_c   1.000
_cell.angle_alpha   90.00
_cell.angle_beta   90.00
_cell.angle_gamma   90.00
#
_symmetry.space_group_name_H-M   'P 1'
#
loop_
_entity.id
_entity.type
_entity.pdbx_description
1 polymer ?
#
loop_
_entity_poly.entity_id
_entity_poly.type
_entity_poly.pdbx_seq_one_letter_code
_entity_poly.pdbx_strand_id
1 'polypeptide(L)'
;MIFIKSLSSLPPSYLPITLISLGTLGVTLTTAVYVFKRHFRPEPNRYILISLPYSHYVELARWSLSLAPGDDQRPSYSEIKFPIGPHTIFVPIFRLAFGGTESTSSVPGLSSNIPFSPFQLQPKFFRKLMGLPFTIGHSKSYSDSWSTLEIANLSIDDNFKHMLDDVLGPAVRQVAYTEIFAENMYFYREIQPGVSPQRGMKFMMFLHDIFENCFKVTSVMRSLMALNDEQASLSSSRIIECLKKVDGILTDHSFLGSRSGSDSFGGADLAFSAIAAWVVLPVNPGGGEIKMHLLNEKHFGPKFIAFRERIKSHKAFQHVAYCYKDHR
;
A
#
# COMPACT_ATOMS: atom_id res chain seq x y z
N MET A 1 21.63 20.06 -6.37
CA MET A 1 22.14 21.03 -7.37
C MET A 1 21.09 22.03 -7.85
N ILE A 2 19.80 21.67 -7.98
CA ILE A 2 18.73 22.61 -8.43
C ILE A 2 18.40 23.69 -7.38
N PHE A 3 18.31 23.33 -6.10
CA PHE A 3 17.99 24.29 -5.03
C PHE A 3 19.05 25.39 -4.86
N ILE A 4 20.33 25.05 -5.05
CA ILE A 4 21.44 26.01 -4.92
C ILE A 4 21.42 27.03 -6.06
N LYS A 5 21.08 26.62 -7.29
CA LYS A 5 20.90 27.56 -8.42
C LYS A 5 19.72 28.50 -8.25
N SER A 6 18.66 28.07 -7.55
CA SER A 6 17.49 28.92 -7.25
C SER A 6 17.77 29.96 -6.18
N LEU A 7 18.71 29.72 -5.27
CA LEU A 7 19.08 30.69 -4.22
C LEU A 7 19.90 31.84 -4.78
N SER A 8 20.73 31.61 -5.80
CA SER A 8 21.53 32.65 -6.46
C SER A 8 20.70 33.63 -7.30
N SER A 9 19.44 33.31 -7.62
CA SER A 9 18.54 34.19 -8.37
C SER A 9 17.60 35.02 -7.50
N LEU A 10 17.63 34.86 -6.17
CA LEU A 10 16.80 35.65 -5.27
C LEU A 10 17.42 37.03 -5.02
N PRO A 11 16.62 38.11 -4.93
CA PRO A 11 17.15 39.42 -4.56
C PRO A 11 17.83 39.34 -3.18
N PRO A 12 18.96 40.04 -2.96
CA PRO A 12 19.73 39.94 -1.71
C PRO A 12 18.93 40.19 -0.43
N SER A 13 17.89 41.03 -0.51
CA SER A 13 16.97 41.34 0.61
C SER A 13 16.17 40.14 1.11
N TYR A 14 15.95 39.11 0.27
CA TYR A 14 15.21 37.90 0.66
C TYR A 14 16.11 36.79 1.20
N LEU A 15 17.44 36.91 1.06
CA LEU A 15 18.39 35.88 1.47
C LEU A 15 18.32 35.60 2.99
N PRO A 16 18.32 36.61 3.89
CA PRO A 16 18.24 36.36 5.34
C PRO A 16 16.94 35.65 5.74
N ILE A 17 15.81 36.08 5.18
CA ILE A 17 14.49 35.48 5.45
C ILE A 17 14.45 34.02 4.99
N THR A 18 14.99 33.76 3.80
CA THR A 18 15.08 32.40 3.24
C THR A 18 15.94 31.50 4.12
N LEU A 19 17.11 31.99 4.58
CA LEU A 19 18.00 31.23 5.46
C LEU A 19 17.37 30.93 6.82
N ILE A 20 16.69 31.91 7.44
CA ILE A 20 15.96 31.69 8.70
C ILE A 20 14.86 30.64 8.52
N SER A 21 14.12 30.71 7.41
CA SER A 21 13.05 29.76 7.10
C SER A 21 13.56 28.34 6.92
N LEU A 22 14.68 28.18 6.19
CA LEU A 22 15.34 26.89 6.01
C LEU A 22 15.91 26.35 7.33
N GLY A 23 16.51 27.22 8.15
CA GLY A 23 16.99 26.86 9.49
C GLY A 23 15.86 26.36 10.39
N THR A 24 14.73 27.08 10.40
CA THR A 24 13.53 26.74 11.17
C THR A 24 12.94 25.42 10.71
N LEU A 25 12.86 25.20 9.39
CA LEU A 25 12.41 23.94 8.81
C LEU A 25 13.33 22.77 9.21
N GLY A 26 14.65 22.98 9.15
CA GLY A 26 15.64 21.99 9.55
C GLY A 26 15.54 21.60 11.03
N VAL A 27 15.41 22.57 11.92
CA VAL A 27 15.20 22.34 13.37
C VAL A 27 13.88 21.61 13.62
N THR A 28 12.81 22.03 12.96
CA THR A 28 11.48 21.41 13.10
C THR A 28 11.51 19.95 12.65
N LEU A 29 12.09 19.67 11.49
CA LEU A 29 12.20 18.31 10.95
C LEU A 29 13.07 17.42 11.84
N THR A 30 14.22 17.93 12.30
CA THR A 30 15.12 17.19 13.20
C THR A 30 14.43 16.86 14.51
N THR A 31 13.69 17.83 15.08
CA THR A 31 12.92 17.65 16.31
C THR A 31 11.81 16.62 16.09
N ALA A 32 11.07 16.69 14.99
CA ALA A 32 10.03 15.73 14.66
C ALA A 32 10.60 14.31 14.52
N VAL A 33 11.71 14.15 13.80
CA VAL A 33 12.42 12.87 13.66
C VAL A 33 12.84 12.31 15.02
N TYR A 34 13.43 13.14 15.88
CA TYR A 34 13.84 12.72 17.22
C TYR A 34 12.64 12.30 18.08
N VAL A 35 11.56 13.09 18.09
CA VAL A 35 10.33 12.79 18.83
C VAL A 35 9.71 11.47 18.35
N PHE A 36 9.62 11.26 17.03
CA PHE A 36 9.07 10.04 16.45
C PHE A 36 9.92 8.82 16.81
N LYS A 37 11.25 8.92 16.68
CA LYS A 37 12.17 7.84 17.05
C LYS A 37 12.04 7.46 18.53
N ARG A 38 11.80 8.44 19.40
CA ARG A 38 11.58 8.20 20.84
C ARG A 38 10.23 7.56 21.15
N HIS A 39 9.15 8.03 20.54
CA HIS A 39 7.79 7.57 20.86
C HIS A 39 7.38 6.27 20.15
N PHE A 40 7.96 6.01 18.98
CA PHE A 40 7.62 4.85 18.14
C PHE A 40 8.78 3.88 18.02
N ARG A 41 9.66 3.80 19.04
CA ARG A 41 10.68 2.76 19.07
C ARG A 41 10.01 1.42 19.33
N PRO A 42 10.09 0.43 18.42
CA PRO A 42 9.53 -0.88 18.69
C PRO A 42 10.24 -1.56 19.87
N GLU A 43 9.44 -2.22 20.71
CA GLU A 43 9.91 -3.16 21.72
C GLU A 43 10.68 -4.32 21.05
N PRO A 44 11.58 -5.01 21.77
CA PRO A 44 12.15 -6.26 21.27
C PRO A 44 11.04 -7.23 20.84
N ASN A 45 11.23 -7.90 19.71
CA ASN A 45 10.27 -8.86 19.12
C ASN A 45 8.90 -8.26 18.72
N ARG A 46 8.79 -6.93 18.63
CA ARG A 46 7.58 -6.25 18.17
C ARG A 46 7.86 -5.47 16.89
N TYR A 47 6.88 -5.48 15.98
CA TYR A 47 6.93 -4.65 14.77
C TYR A 47 5.93 -3.50 14.85
N ILE A 48 6.24 -2.39 14.17
CA ILE A 48 5.28 -1.32 13.90
C ILE A 48 5.04 -1.28 12.40
N LEU A 49 3.82 -1.57 11.96
CA LEU A 49 3.40 -1.46 10.57
C LEU A 49 2.78 -0.08 10.34
N ILE A 50 3.41 0.74 9.51
CA ILE A 50 2.84 1.97 8.98
C ILE A 50 2.08 1.63 7.70
N SER A 51 0.80 1.99 7.61
CA SER A 51 -0.06 1.49 6.54
C SER A 51 -1.03 2.52 5.94
N LEU A 52 -1.42 2.24 4.70
CA LEU A 52 -2.62 2.76 4.05
C LEU A 52 -3.65 1.61 4.05
N PRO A 53 -4.67 1.64 4.91
CA PRO A 53 -5.24 0.38 5.39
C PRO A 53 -5.93 -0.54 4.38
N TYR A 54 -6.47 0.01 3.30
CA TYR A 54 -7.16 -0.72 2.24
C TYR A 54 -6.21 -1.10 1.07
N SER A 55 -4.91 -0.81 1.19
CA SER A 55 -3.92 -1.21 0.19
C SER A 55 -3.69 -2.71 0.19
N HIS A 56 -3.72 -3.34 -0.99
CA HIS A 56 -3.40 -4.77 -1.10
C HIS A 56 -1.92 -5.09 -0.81
N TYR A 57 -1.02 -4.13 -1.00
CA TYR A 57 0.38 -4.30 -0.58
C TYR A 57 0.52 -4.26 0.94
N VAL A 58 -0.35 -3.52 1.64
CA VAL A 58 -0.41 -3.55 3.11
C VAL A 58 -0.88 -4.92 3.57
N GLU A 59 -1.81 -5.55 2.86
CA GLU A 59 -2.26 -6.89 3.20
C GLU A 59 -1.16 -7.94 3.10
N LEU A 60 -0.31 -7.86 2.06
CA LEU A 60 0.91 -8.66 1.96
C LEU A 60 1.81 -8.49 3.20
N ALA A 61 2.02 -7.25 3.66
CA ALA A 61 2.80 -6.99 4.86
C ALA A 61 2.13 -7.50 6.16
N ARG A 62 0.81 -7.30 6.32
CA ARG A 62 0.05 -7.81 7.47
C ARG A 62 0.13 -9.33 7.57
N TRP A 63 -0.04 -10.01 6.44
CA TRP A 63 0.02 -11.47 6.39
C TRP A 63 1.44 -11.98 6.64
N SER A 64 2.46 -11.34 6.07
CA SER A 64 3.85 -11.69 6.38
C SER A 64 4.16 -11.54 7.87
N LEU A 65 3.68 -10.46 8.50
CA LEU A 65 3.84 -10.24 9.94
C LEU A 65 3.07 -11.27 10.79
N SER A 66 1.92 -11.78 10.34
CA SER A 66 1.18 -12.81 11.08
C SER A 66 1.79 -14.20 10.98
N LEU A 67 2.58 -14.46 9.94
CA LEU A 67 3.32 -15.72 9.75
C LEU A 67 4.75 -15.68 10.33
N ALA A 68 5.18 -14.51 10.79
CA ALA A 68 6.52 -14.33 11.32
C ALA A 68 6.79 -15.31 12.48
N PRO A 69 7.92 -16.04 12.46
CA PRO A 69 8.24 -17.02 13.46
C PRO A 69 8.53 -16.30 14.80
N GLY A 70 7.82 -16.70 15.85
CA GLY A 70 8.07 -16.25 17.21
C GLY A 70 7.94 -17.41 18.18
N ASP A 71 8.81 -17.47 19.18
CA ASP A 71 8.78 -18.43 20.29
C ASP A 71 7.47 -18.31 21.05
N ASP A 72 6.48 -19.19 20.79
CA ASP A 72 5.16 -19.35 21.44
C ASP A 72 4.29 -18.07 21.66
N GLN A 73 4.83 -16.90 21.33
CA GLN A 73 4.24 -15.58 21.32
C GLN A 73 4.46 -15.08 19.90
N ARG A 74 3.47 -15.32 19.04
CA ARG A 74 3.44 -14.76 17.68
C ARG A 74 3.89 -13.29 17.76
N PRO A 75 4.88 -12.86 16.96
CA PRO A 75 5.41 -11.51 17.04
C PRO A 75 4.24 -10.55 16.87
N SER A 76 3.94 -9.85 17.97
CA SER A 76 2.87 -8.86 17.94
C SER A 76 3.36 -7.72 17.05
N TYR A 77 2.51 -7.26 16.15
CA TYR A 77 2.74 -5.98 15.48
C TYR A 77 1.66 -5.00 15.93
N SER A 78 2.04 -3.73 16.06
CA SER A 78 1.09 -2.63 16.16
C SER A 78 0.98 -1.95 14.81
N GLU A 79 -0.22 -1.58 14.40
CA GLU A 79 -0.44 -0.89 13.13
C GLU A 79 -0.76 0.58 13.35
N ILE A 80 -0.01 1.47 12.69
CA ILE A 80 -0.31 2.91 12.61
C ILE A 80 -0.85 3.19 11.21
N LYS A 81 -2.13 3.54 11.20
CA LYS A 81 -2.93 3.68 9.98
C LYS A 81 -3.01 5.15 9.58
N PHE A 82 -2.74 5.44 8.31
CA PHE A 82 -2.87 6.77 7.75
C PHE A 82 -3.86 6.78 6.57
N PRO A 83 -4.81 7.72 6.51
CA PRO A 83 -5.63 7.93 5.32
C PRO A 83 -4.82 8.61 4.19
N ILE A 84 -5.37 8.62 2.97
CA ILE A 84 -4.88 9.43 1.86
C ILE A 84 -4.77 10.90 2.30
N GLY A 85 -3.72 11.62 1.89
CA GLY A 85 -3.49 13.00 2.33
C GLY A 85 -2.51 13.02 3.50
N PRO A 86 -2.93 12.78 4.76
CA PRO A 86 -2.03 12.79 5.91
C PRO A 86 -0.81 11.87 5.78
N HIS A 87 -0.94 10.71 5.12
CA HIS A 87 0.23 9.83 4.91
C HIS A 87 1.37 10.54 4.16
N THR A 88 1.08 11.51 3.29
CA THR A 88 2.09 12.25 2.52
C THR A 88 2.99 13.12 3.39
N ILE A 89 2.57 13.41 4.62
CA ILE A 89 3.34 14.18 5.61
C ILE A 89 3.99 13.27 6.63
N PHE A 90 3.22 12.37 7.24
CA PHE A 90 3.70 11.61 8.39
C PHE A 90 4.61 10.44 8.01
N VAL A 91 4.34 9.76 6.89
CA VAL A 91 5.15 8.61 6.46
C VAL A 91 6.59 9.02 6.13
N PRO A 92 6.87 10.15 5.45
CA PRO A 92 8.22 10.65 5.30
C PRO A 92 8.97 10.81 6.62
N ILE A 93 8.31 11.31 7.67
CA ILE A 93 8.93 11.48 8.99
C ILE A 93 9.29 10.11 9.59
N PHE A 94 8.40 9.11 9.50
CA PHE A 94 8.72 7.75 9.92
C PHE A 94 9.92 7.17 9.16
N ARG A 95 9.94 7.28 7.83
CA ARG A 95 11.06 6.75 7.02
C ARG A 95 12.38 7.47 7.31
N LEU A 96 12.35 8.78 7.54
CA LEU A 96 13.53 9.53 7.97
C LEU A 96 14.00 9.13 9.37
N ALA A 97 13.08 8.85 10.29
CA ALA A 97 13.40 8.50 11.67
C ALA A 97 13.93 7.07 11.85
N PHE A 98 13.45 6.13 11.06
CA PHE A 98 13.74 4.70 11.21
C PHE A 98 14.53 4.08 10.06
N GLY A 99 14.93 4.89 9.07
CA GLY A 99 15.54 4.40 7.83
C GLY A 99 14.50 3.73 6.94
N GLY A 100 14.58 3.93 5.62
CA GLY A 100 13.57 3.36 4.71
C GLY A 100 13.46 4.12 3.39
N THR A 101 14.59 4.46 2.78
CA THR A 101 14.63 5.28 1.55
C THR A 101 14.59 4.44 0.27
N GLU A 102 14.64 3.11 0.39
CA GLU A 102 14.66 2.15 -0.72
C GLU A 102 13.29 1.48 -0.90
N SER A 103 12.23 2.26 -1.15
CA SER A 103 10.94 1.66 -1.52
C SER A 103 10.91 1.36 -3.02
N THR A 104 10.62 0.10 -3.38
CA THR A 104 10.38 -0.32 -4.77
C THR A 104 8.90 -0.54 -5.08
N SER A 105 8.10 -0.96 -4.09
CA SER A 105 6.69 -1.28 -4.31
C SER A 105 5.80 -0.03 -4.43
N SER A 106 4.71 -0.17 -5.18
CA SER A 106 3.52 0.71 -5.11
C SER A 106 3.70 2.16 -5.59
N VAL A 107 4.60 2.43 -6.55
CA VAL A 107 4.68 3.75 -7.20
C VAL A 107 3.85 3.75 -8.50
N PRO A 108 2.58 4.22 -8.49
CA PRO A 108 1.87 4.46 -9.73
C PRO A 108 2.66 5.44 -10.61
N GLY A 109 2.86 5.07 -11.87
CA GLY A 109 3.40 5.97 -12.90
C GLY A 109 4.91 6.02 -13.06
N LEU A 110 5.67 5.00 -12.65
CA LEU A 110 7.07 4.87 -13.10
C LEU A 110 7.16 4.67 -14.63
N SER A 111 6.08 4.18 -15.25
CA SER A 111 5.89 4.05 -16.69
C SER A 111 4.91 5.07 -17.31
N SER A 112 4.26 5.94 -16.50
CA SER A 112 3.27 6.86 -17.05
C SER A 112 3.92 8.15 -17.53
N ASN A 113 3.78 8.45 -18.82
CA ASN A 113 4.19 9.71 -19.46
C ASN A 113 3.34 10.91 -19.00
N ILE A 114 2.72 10.87 -17.82
CA ILE A 114 1.85 11.96 -17.34
C ILE A 114 2.77 13.13 -16.98
N PRO A 115 2.69 14.27 -17.69
CA PRO A 115 3.51 15.44 -17.37
C PRO A 115 3.05 16.00 -16.02
N PHE A 116 3.94 15.95 -15.03
CA PHE A 116 3.73 16.61 -13.75
C PHE A 116 4.09 18.10 -13.88
N SER A 117 3.30 18.95 -13.22
CA SER A 117 3.58 20.39 -13.08
C SER A 117 4.93 20.62 -12.38
N PRO A 118 5.73 21.61 -12.80
CA PRO A 118 7.04 21.91 -12.20
C PRO A 118 7.01 22.33 -10.72
N PHE A 119 5.84 22.66 -10.16
CA PHE A 119 5.67 22.88 -8.71
C PHE A 119 5.45 21.58 -7.91
N GLN A 120 5.31 20.44 -8.58
CA GLN A 120 5.32 19.12 -7.96
C GLN A 120 6.79 18.71 -7.78
N LEU A 121 7.37 19.12 -6.64
CA LEU A 121 8.71 18.78 -6.14
C LEU A 121 9.21 17.43 -6.68
N GLN A 122 10.44 17.41 -7.21
CA GLN A 122 11.02 16.25 -7.93
C GLN A 122 10.54 14.90 -7.37
N PRO A 123 9.68 14.19 -8.12
CA PRO A 123 8.78 13.21 -7.52
C PRO A 123 9.47 12.00 -6.90
N LYS A 124 10.64 11.59 -7.40
CA LYS A 124 11.19 10.27 -7.04
C LYS A 124 11.59 10.15 -5.56
N PHE A 125 12.19 11.18 -4.97
CA PHE A 125 12.62 11.13 -3.57
C PHE A 125 11.43 11.20 -2.62
N PHE A 126 10.53 12.17 -2.80
CA PHE A 126 9.33 12.28 -1.97
C PHE A 126 8.39 11.07 -2.16
N ARG A 127 8.24 10.54 -3.37
CA ARG A 127 7.46 9.31 -3.61
C ARG A 127 8.03 8.12 -2.83
N LYS A 128 9.36 7.94 -2.82
CA LYS A 128 10.01 6.89 -1.99
C LYS A 128 9.73 7.08 -0.50
N LEU A 129 9.68 8.31 -0.03
CA LEU A 129 9.35 8.65 1.36
C LEU A 129 7.87 8.50 1.71
N MET A 130 6.97 8.41 0.73
CA MET A 130 5.52 8.25 0.95
C MET A 130 5.04 6.83 0.68
N GLY A 131 5.91 5.94 0.18
CA GLY A 131 5.56 4.55 -0.12
C GLY A 131 5.03 3.82 1.12
N LEU A 132 4.02 2.98 0.92
CA LEU A 132 3.42 2.17 1.96
C LEU A 132 3.12 0.76 1.43
N PRO A 133 3.21 -0.30 2.25
CA PRO A 133 3.52 -0.29 3.70
C PRO A 133 4.96 0.09 4.02
N PHE A 134 5.20 0.43 5.28
CA PHE A 134 6.53 0.58 5.87
C PHE A 134 6.55 -0.08 7.24
N THR A 135 7.45 -1.04 7.47
CA THR A 135 7.49 -1.80 8.72
C THR A 135 8.77 -1.50 9.49
N ILE A 136 8.65 -1.22 10.78
CA ILE A 136 9.76 -0.90 11.66
C ILE A 136 9.92 -2.05 12.65
N GLY A 137 11.06 -2.74 12.59
CA GLY A 137 11.50 -3.70 13.60
C GLY A 137 12.55 -3.10 14.54
N HIS A 138 12.97 -3.86 15.54
CA HIS A 138 13.92 -3.41 16.55
C HIS A 138 15.28 -2.98 15.98
N SER A 139 15.82 -3.76 15.04
CA SER A 139 17.15 -3.57 14.43
C SER A 139 17.10 -3.22 12.93
N LYS A 140 15.99 -3.53 12.27
CA LYS A 140 15.83 -3.39 10.81
C LYS A 140 14.45 -2.82 10.49
N SER A 141 14.40 -1.95 9.50
CA SER A 141 13.16 -1.53 8.86
C SER A 141 13.01 -2.18 7.49
N TYR A 142 11.76 -2.37 7.07
CA TYR A 142 11.37 -2.98 5.81
C TYR A 142 10.65 -1.93 4.98
N SER A 143 11.28 -1.56 3.86
CA SER A 143 10.91 -0.38 3.07
C SER A 143 9.67 -0.57 2.22
N ASP A 144 9.18 -1.80 2.08
CA ASP A 144 8.02 -2.15 1.25
C ASP A 144 7.39 -3.49 1.67
N SER A 145 6.31 -3.86 1.00
CA SER A 145 5.60 -5.13 1.23
C SER A 145 6.40 -6.37 0.79
N TRP A 146 7.36 -6.21 -0.10
CA TRP A 146 8.18 -7.32 -0.60
C TRP A 146 9.22 -7.72 0.43
N SER A 147 9.92 -6.74 1.00
CA SER A 147 10.89 -6.95 2.07
C SER A 147 10.25 -7.53 3.34
N THR A 148 8.95 -7.33 3.57
CA THR A 148 8.27 -7.97 4.72
C THR A 148 8.13 -9.49 4.58
N LEU A 149 8.22 -10.07 3.38
CA LEU A 149 8.23 -11.54 3.20
C LEU A 149 9.42 -12.19 3.94
N GLU A 150 10.55 -11.48 4.05
CA GLU A 150 11.71 -11.95 4.82
C GLU A 150 11.35 -12.21 6.29
N ILE A 151 10.42 -11.43 6.86
CA ILE A 151 9.97 -11.60 8.24
C ILE A 151 9.27 -12.97 8.39
N ALA A 152 8.56 -13.43 7.37
CA ALA A 152 7.90 -14.74 7.35
C ALA A 152 8.84 -15.88 6.89
N ASN A 153 10.13 -15.62 6.69
CA ASN A 153 11.07 -16.54 6.02
C ASN A 153 10.58 -17.01 4.65
N LEU A 154 9.86 -16.14 3.92
CA LEU A 154 9.36 -16.43 2.58
C LEU A 154 10.16 -15.67 1.53
N SER A 155 10.26 -16.26 0.34
CA SER A 155 10.87 -15.64 -0.83
C SER A 155 9.95 -15.77 -2.05
N ILE A 156 10.20 -14.94 -3.06
CA ILE A 156 9.45 -14.88 -4.30
C ILE A 156 10.42 -14.67 -5.45
N ASP A 157 10.20 -15.34 -6.58
CA ASP A 157 10.98 -15.12 -7.79
C ASP A 157 10.77 -13.70 -8.33
N ASP A 158 11.86 -13.07 -8.78
CA ASP A 158 11.84 -11.68 -9.23
C ASP A 158 10.89 -11.45 -10.43
N ASN A 159 10.80 -12.41 -11.37
CA ASN A 159 9.89 -12.22 -12.51
C ASN A 159 8.43 -12.33 -12.09
N PHE A 160 8.13 -13.20 -11.11
CA PHE A 160 6.77 -13.28 -10.57
C PHE A 160 6.43 -12.02 -9.78
N LYS A 161 7.37 -11.54 -8.96
CA LYS A 161 7.26 -10.23 -8.29
C LYS A 161 7.00 -9.10 -9.29
N HIS A 162 7.72 -9.04 -10.41
CA HIS A 162 7.47 -8.06 -11.47
C HIS A 162 6.08 -8.19 -12.09
N MET A 163 5.63 -9.42 -12.40
CA MET A 163 4.25 -9.64 -12.87
C MET A 163 3.22 -9.10 -11.87
N LEU A 164 3.45 -9.32 -10.57
CA LEU A 164 2.57 -8.83 -9.53
C LEU A 164 2.61 -7.31 -9.37
N ASP A 165 3.79 -6.69 -9.37
CA ASP A 165 3.95 -5.25 -9.11
C ASP A 165 3.64 -4.37 -10.33
N ASP A 166 4.00 -4.83 -11.53
CA ASP A 166 3.90 -4.04 -12.76
C ASP A 166 2.60 -4.31 -13.54
N VAL A 167 1.96 -5.48 -13.32
CA VAL A 167 0.75 -5.88 -14.06
C VAL A 167 -0.45 -6.08 -13.14
N LEU A 168 -0.40 -7.09 -12.27
CA LEU A 168 -1.60 -7.50 -11.51
C LEU A 168 -2.03 -6.45 -10.48
N GLY A 169 -1.11 -5.94 -9.66
CA GLY A 169 -1.39 -4.95 -8.63
C GLY A 169 -2.00 -3.66 -9.20
N PRO A 170 -1.39 -3.03 -10.22
CA PRO A 170 -1.98 -1.89 -10.92
C PRO A 170 -3.37 -2.19 -11.49
N ALA A 171 -3.55 -3.35 -12.14
CA ALA A 171 -4.83 -3.72 -12.73
C ALA A 171 -5.93 -3.96 -11.68
N VAL A 172 -5.61 -4.65 -10.58
CA VAL A 172 -6.53 -4.86 -9.44
C VAL A 172 -6.93 -3.52 -8.83
N ARG A 173 -5.98 -2.59 -8.64
CA ARG A 173 -6.29 -1.22 -8.20
C ARG A 173 -7.23 -0.53 -9.16
N GLN A 174 -6.97 -0.57 -10.46
CA GLN A 174 -7.82 0.10 -11.44
C GLN A 174 -9.24 -0.46 -11.47
N VAL A 175 -9.42 -1.77 -11.33
CA VAL A 175 -10.76 -2.38 -11.25
C VAL A 175 -11.43 -2.07 -9.91
N ALA A 176 -10.81 -2.43 -8.78
CA ALA A 176 -11.45 -2.30 -7.48
C ALA A 176 -11.59 -0.84 -7.06
N TYR A 177 -10.57 -0.02 -7.25
CA TYR A 177 -10.56 1.35 -6.72
C TYR A 177 -11.41 2.29 -7.57
N THR A 178 -11.66 1.98 -8.85
CA THR A 178 -12.66 2.73 -9.62
C THR A 178 -14.02 2.63 -8.95
N GLU A 179 -14.40 1.46 -8.41
CA GLU A 179 -15.64 1.29 -7.64
C GLU A 179 -15.58 1.99 -6.27
N ILE A 180 -14.48 1.82 -5.52
CA ILE A 180 -14.30 2.43 -4.20
C ILE A 180 -14.39 3.96 -4.26
N PHE A 181 -13.80 4.58 -5.30
CA PHE A 181 -13.74 6.03 -5.48
C PHE A 181 -14.74 6.59 -6.50
N ALA A 182 -15.66 5.77 -7.04
CA ALA A 182 -16.64 6.21 -8.03
C ALA A 182 -17.52 7.33 -7.46
N GLU A 183 -18.16 7.07 -6.33
CA GLU A 183 -19.11 7.99 -5.65
C GLU A 183 -19.23 7.72 -4.14
N ASN A 184 -18.50 6.73 -3.61
CA ASN A 184 -18.75 6.20 -2.28
C ASN A 184 -17.71 6.68 -1.25
N MET A 185 -17.59 8.00 -1.08
CA MET A 185 -16.73 8.57 -0.03
C MET A 185 -17.11 8.06 1.36
N TYR A 186 -18.38 7.72 1.57
CA TYR A 186 -18.84 7.07 2.79
C TYR A 186 -18.18 5.69 2.97
N PHE A 187 -18.22 4.83 1.95
CA PHE A 187 -17.54 3.54 1.95
C PHE A 187 -16.03 3.67 2.12
N TYR A 188 -15.38 4.61 1.41
CA TYR A 188 -13.97 4.87 1.59
C TYR A 188 -13.61 5.19 3.04
N ARG A 189 -14.46 5.96 3.74
CA ARG A 189 -14.28 6.21 5.18
C ARG A 189 -14.48 4.94 5.97
N GLU A 190 -15.54 4.19 5.73
CA GLU A 190 -15.84 2.96 6.48
C GLU A 190 -14.75 1.88 6.34
N ILE A 191 -14.14 1.74 5.16
CA ILE A 191 -13.07 0.78 4.92
C ILE A 191 -11.72 1.20 5.51
N GLN A 192 -11.58 2.41 6.06
CA GLN A 192 -10.42 2.73 6.91
C GLN A 192 -10.60 2.00 8.26
N PRO A 193 -9.89 0.89 8.52
CA PRO A 193 -9.91 0.18 9.78
C PRO A 193 -9.55 1.17 10.90
N GLY A 194 -10.41 1.26 11.91
CA GLY A 194 -10.24 2.22 13.00
C GLY A 194 -11.12 3.48 12.91
N VAL A 195 -12.14 3.53 12.05
CA VAL A 195 -13.28 4.46 12.27
C VAL A 195 -14.16 3.99 13.46
N SER A 196 -13.80 2.89 14.14
CA SER A 196 -14.21 2.70 15.54
C SER A 196 -13.61 3.84 16.40
N PRO A 197 -14.18 4.21 17.55
CA PRO A 197 -13.89 5.45 18.27
C PRO A 197 -12.50 5.50 18.97
N GLN A 198 -11.44 5.04 18.32
CA GLN A 198 -10.06 5.28 18.71
C GLN A 198 -9.73 6.76 18.46
N ARG A 199 -9.39 7.49 19.54
CA ARG A 199 -9.25 8.95 19.58
C ARG A 199 -8.36 9.57 18.48
N GLY A 200 -7.40 8.82 17.93
CA GLY A 200 -6.50 9.31 16.87
C GLY A 200 -7.10 9.35 15.46
N MET A 201 -8.03 8.44 15.12
CA MET A 201 -8.51 8.32 13.74
C MET A 201 -9.46 9.46 13.35
N LYS A 202 -10.27 9.98 14.29
CA LYS A 202 -11.11 11.16 14.04
C LYS A 202 -10.28 12.38 13.65
N PHE A 203 -9.14 12.57 14.31
CA PHE A 203 -8.21 13.65 13.97
C PHE A 203 -7.57 13.42 12.60
N MET A 204 -7.13 12.20 12.29
CA MET A 204 -6.58 11.88 10.95
C MET A 204 -7.61 12.06 9.84
N MET A 205 -8.88 11.73 10.07
CA MET A 205 -9.96 11.97 9.11
C MET A 205 -10.29 13.45 8.97
N PHE A 206 -10.24 14.23 10.06
CA PHE A 206 -10.33 15.68 9.98
C PHE A 206 -9.19 16.28 9.14
N LEU A 207 -7.95 15.81 9.34
CA LEU A 207 -6.83 16.22 8.49
C LEU A 207 -7.07 15.80 7.04
N HIS A 208 -7.52 14.57 6.78
CA HIS A 208 -7.91 14.15 5.43
C HIS A 208 -8.90 15.14 4.80
N ASP A 209 -9.90 15.62 5.55
CA ASP A 209 -10.92 16.54 5.02
C ASP A 209 -10.36 17.91 4.69
N ILE A 210 -9.40 18.41 5.48
CA ILE A 210 -8.63 19.61 5.12
C ILE A 210 -7.87 19.36 3.82
N PHE A 211 -7.18 18.22 3.69
CA PHE A 211 -6.40 17.91 2.50
C PHE A 211 -7.27 17.75 1.26
N GLU A 212 -8.42 17.11 1.39
CA GLU A 212 -9.39 16.99 0.31
C GLU A 212 -9.92 18.36 -0.11
N ASN A 213 -10.25 19.23 0.84
CA ASN A 213 -10.75 20.57 0.52
C ASN A 213 -9.69 21.45 -0.13
N CYS A 214 -8.45 21.43 0.37
CA CYS A 214 -7.36 22.29 -0.10
C CYS A 214 -6.69 21.77 -1.38
N PHE A 215 -6.52 20.45 -1.52
CA PHE A 215 -5.68 19.86 -2.55
C PHE A 215 -6.40 18.85 -3.45
N LYS A 216 -7.68 18.53 -3.18
CA LYS A 216 -8.46 17.56 -3.95
C LYS A 216 -7.73 16.21 -4.08
N VAL A 217 -7.17 15.72 -2.97
CA VAL A 217 -6.27 14.56 -2.95
C VAL A 217 -6.90 13.32 -3.58
N THR A 218 -8.20 13.13 -3.42
CA THR A 218 -8.95 12.02 -4.04
C THR A 218 -8.99 12.15 -5.57
N SER A 219 -9.28 13.34 -6.08
CA SER A 219 -9.27 13.62 -7.53
C SER A 219 -7.87 13.43 -8.13
N VAL A 220 -6.84 13.96 -7.45
CA VAL A 220 -5.45 13.78 -7.85
C VAL A 220 -5.10 12.29 -7.90
N MET A 221 -5.43 11.52 -6.85
CA MET A 221 -5.15 10.10 -6.81
C MET A 221 -5.89 9.33 -7.91
N ARG A 222 -7.17 9.63 -8.16
CA ARG A 222 -7.95 9.04 -9.27
C ARG A 222 -7.25 9.27 -10.60
N SER A 223 -6.74 10.48 -10.84
CA SER A 223 -5.98 10.81 -12.05
C SER A 223 -4.66 10.03 -12.12
N LEU A 224 -3.87 10.03 -11.03
CA LEU A 224 -2.57 9.36 -10.96
C LEU A 224 -2.65 7.84 -11.16
N MET A 225 -3.74 7.23 -10.73
CA MET A 225 -3.96 5.79 -10.85
C MET A 225 -4.81 5.43 -12.09
N ALA A 226 -5.21 6.43 -12.88
CA ALA A 226 -6.11 6.29 -14.01
C ALA A 226 -7.39 5.50 -13.64
N LEU A 227 -8.07 5.92 -12.56
CA LEU A 227 -9.31 5.32 -12.08
C LEU A 227 -10.50 5.83 -12.91
N ASN A 228 -10.73 5.15 -14.02
CA ASN A 228 -11.86 5.39 -14.93
C ASN A 228 -12.33 4.06 -15.57
N ASP A 229 -13.55 4.07 -16.10
CA ASP A 229 -14.21 2.88 -16.67
C ASP A 229 -13.41 2.23 -17.81
N GLU A 230 -12.76 3.03 -18.66
CA GLU A 230 -11.95 2.54 -19.77
C GLU A 230 -10.77 1.73 -19.26
N GLN A 231 -9.98 2.28 -18.33
CA GLN A 231 -8.85 1.58 -17.73
C GLN A 231 -9.27 0.40 -16.86
N ALA A 232 -10.41 0.49 -16.16
CA ALA A 232 -10.95 -0.64 -15.42
C ALA A 232 -11.30 -1.81 -16.37
N SER A 233 -11.87 -1.52 -17.54
CA SER A 233 -12.16 -2.54 -18.57
C SER A 233 -10.87 -3.20 -19.10
N LEU A 234 -9.86 -2.41 -19.48
CA LEU A 234 -8.56 -2.93 -19.92
C LEU A 234 -7.87 -3.76 -18.83
N SER A 235 -7.94 -3.29 -17.58
CA SER A 235 -7.37 -3.97 -16.42
C SER A 235 -8.04 -5.28 -16.10
N SER A 236 -9.35 -5.38 -16.34
CA SER A 236 -10.10 -6.64 -16.19
C SER A 236 -9.53 -7.73 -17.10
N SER A 237 -9.15 -7.40 -18.34
CA SER A 237 -8.50 -8.34 -19.25
C SER A 237 -7.11 -8.75 -18.76
N ARG A 238 -6.30 -7.79 -18.29
CA ARG A 238 -4.96 -8.07 -17.71
C ARG A 238 -5.02 -8.97 -16.49
N ILE A 239 -6.02 -8.78 -15.62
CA ILE A 239 -6.24 -9.67 -14.47
C ILE A 239 -6.53 -11.09 -14.97
N ILE A 240 -7.44 -11.27 -15.92
CA ILE A 240 -7.77 -12.59 -16.47
C ILE A 240 -6.53 -13.28 -17.07
N GLU A 241 -5.68 -12.54 -17.79
CA GLU A 241 -4.42 -13.09 -18.31
C GLU A 241 -3.48 -13.55 -17.19
N CYS A 242 -3.37 -12.79 -16.10
CA CYS A 242 -2.60 -13.20 -14.93
C CYS A 242 -3.22 -14.44 -14.26
N LEU A 243 -4.54 -14.49 -14.09
CA LEU A 243 -5.24 -15.66 -13.54
C LEU A 243 -4.98 -16.90 -14.38
N LYS A 244 -5.03 -16.81 -15.72
CA LYS A 244 -4.73 -17.93 -16.62
C LYS A 244 -3.29 -18.45 -16.48
N LYS A 245 -2.31 -17.54 -16.30
CA LYS A 245 -0.92 -17.93 -16.05
C LYS A 245 -0.78 -18.71 -14.74
N VAL A 246 -1.47 -18.24 -13.69
CA VAL A 246 -1.49 -18.88 -12.37
C VAL A 246 -2.26 -20.22 -12.41
N ASP A 247 -3.36 -20.31 -13.15
CA ASP A 247 -4.10 -21.57 -13.38
C ASP A 247 -3.22 -22.65 -14.01
N GLY A 248 -2.33 -22.26 -14.92
CA GLY A 248 -1.36 -23.17 -15.53
C GLY A 248 -0.45 -23.82 -14.49
N ILE A 249 0.07 -23.03 -13.55
CA ILE A 249 0.92 -23.53 -12.46
C ILE A 249 0.10 -24.42 -11.51
N LEU A 250 -1.08 -23.96 -11.11
CA LEU A 250 -1.98 -24.68 -10.20
C LEU A 250 -2.69 -25.89 -10.83
N THR A 251 -2.41 -26.19 -12.10
CA THR A 251 -2.92 -27.40 -12.73
C THR A 251 -2.10 -28.61 -12.34
N ASP A 252 -0.79 -28.42 -12.18
CA ASP A 252 0.15 -29.50 -11.87
C ASP A 252 0.62 -29.46 -10.41
N HIS A 253 0.32 -28.38 -9.68
CA HIS A 253 0.79 -28.14 -8.32
C HIS A 253 -0.32 -27.65 -7.38
N SER A 254 -0.19 -27.93 -6.08
CA SER A 254 -1.14 -27.45 -5.07
C SER A 254 -0.93 -25.98 -4.72
N PHE A 255 0.33 -25.52 -4.80
CA PHE A 255 0.77 -24.17 -4.45
C PHE A 255 1.65 -23.58 -5.54
N LEU A 256 1.83 -22.25 -5.50
CA LEU A 256 2.77 -21.50 -6.31
C LEU A 256 4.20 -21.59 -5.77
N GLY A 257 4.35 -21.76 -4.45
CA GLY A 257 5.63 -21.77 -3.75
C GLY A 257 6.34 -20.43 -3.86
N SER A 258 7.47 -20.39 -4.58
CA SER A 258 8.16 -19.14 -4.93
C SER A 258 7.84 -18.63 -6.34
N ARG A 259 7.21 -19.45 -7.20
CA ARG A 259 6.61 -19.12 -8.52
C ARG A 259 6.23 -20.37 -9.31
N SER A 260 7.15 -21.34 -9.40
CA SER A 260 7.13 -22.41 -10.41
C SER A 260 6.32 -23.64 -10.02
N GLY A 261 5.41 -23.49 -9.04
CA GLY A 261 4.70 -24.62 -8.47
C GLY A 261 5.45 -25.22 -7.28
N SER A 262 4.69 -25.72 -6.31
CA SER A 262 5.20 -26.34 -5.10
C SER A 262 4.13 -27.22 -4.45
N ASP A 263 4.57 -28.15 -3.62
CA ASP A 263 3.70 -28.93 -2.74
C ASP A 263 3.43 -28.22 -1.40
N SER A 264 4.11 -27.09 -1.16
CA SER A 264 3.96 -26.28 0.04
C SER A 264 3.71 -24.81 -0.28
N PHE A 265 2.92 -24.15 0.58
CA PHE A 265 2.69 -22.72 0.59
C PHE A 265 4.00 -21.93 0.67
N GLY A 266 4.13 -20.87 -0.12
CA GLY A 266 5.30 -19.99 -0.14
C GLY A 266 4.99 -18.52 -0.36
N GLY A 267 6.03 -17.73 -0.65
CA GLY A 267 5.89 -16.28 -0.82
C GLY A 267 5.06 -15.86 -2.04
N ALA A 268 5.04 -16.68 -3.10
CA ALA A 268 4.20 -16.42 -4.27
C ALA A 268 2.72 -16.62 -3.98
N ASP A 269 2.35 -17.66 -3.21
CA ASP A 269 0.97 -17.91 -2.77
C ASP A 269 0.43 -16.74 -1.96
N LEU A 270 1.22 -16.32 -0.96
CA LEU A 270 0.90 -15.19 -0.08
C LEU A 270 0.75 -13.90 -0.89
N ALA A 271 1.75 -13.55 -1.68
CA ALA A 271 1.76 -12.29 -2.43
C ALA A 271 0.65 -12.23 -3.49
N PHE A 272 0.46 -13.31 -4.26
CA PHE A 272 -0.61 -13.38 -5.24
C PHE A 272 -1.99 -13.24 -4.57
N SER A 273 -2.21 -13.99 -3.48
CA SER A 273 -3.47 -13.97 -2.75
C SER A 273 -3.77 -12.59 -2.16
N ALA A 274 -2.79 -11.96 -1.51
CA ALA A 274 -2.94 -10.61 -0.94
C ALA A 274 -3.25 -9.56 -2.01
N ILE A 275 -2.59 -9.63 -3.17
CA ILE A 275 -2.80 -8.68 -4.28
C ILE A 275 -4.16 -8.88 -4.93
N ALA A 276 -4.57 -10.12 -5.20
CA ALA A 276 -5.83 -10.44 -5.84
C ALA A 276 -7.05 -10.34 -4.91
N ALA A 277 -6.86 -10.19 -3.59
CA ALA A 277 -7.92 -10.18 -2.58
C ALA A 277 -9.06 -9.19 -2.89
N TRP A 278 -8.77 -8.03 -3.49
CA TRP A 278 -9.79 -7.02 -3.79
C TRP A 278 -10.72 -7.35 -4.95
N VAL A 279 -10.36 -8.30 -5.82
CA VAL A 279 -11.25 -8.80 -6.89
C VAL A 279 -11.86 -10.15 -6.52
N VAL A 280 -11.18 -10.93 -5.66
CA VAL A 280 -11.71 -12.20 -5.15
C VAL A 280 -12.74 -11.97 -4.03
N LEU A 281 -12.51 -10.97 -3.17
CA LEU A 281 -13.26 -10.74 -1.94
C LEU A 281 -13.34 -12.02 -1.08
N PRO A 282 -12.20 -12.56 -0.62
CA PRO A 282 -12.18 -13.76 0.21
C PRO A 282 -12.79 -13.48 1.59
N VAL A 283 -12.99 -14.52 2.39
CA VAL A 283 -13.42 -14.35 3.78
C VAL A 283 -12.29 -13.72 4.59
N ASN A 284 -12.63 -12.75 5.44
CA ASN A 284 -11.71 -12.07 6.37
C ASN A 284 -10.49 -11.35 5.73
N PRO A 285 -10.66 -10.59 4.64
CA PRO A 285 -9.54 -9.86 4.04
C PRO A 285 -9.06 -8.76 4.98
N GLY A 286 -7.77 -8.43 4.94
CA GLY A 286 -7.20 -7.50 5.91
C GLY A 286 -6.88 -8.15 7.25
N GLY A 287 -7.05 -9.47 7.42
CA GLY A 287 -7.00 -10.14 8.72
C GLY A 287 -8.12 -9.69 9.68
N GLY A 288 -9.27 -9.27 9.13
CA GLY A 288 -10.42 -8.76 9.90
C GLY A 288 -10.41 -7.27 10.17
N GLU A 289 -9.36 -6.57 9.73
CA GLU A 289 -9.29 -5.11 9.80
C GLU A 289 -10.35 -4.44 8.92
N ILE A 290 -10.66 -5.04 7.77
CA ILE A 290 -11.77 -4.58 6.93
C ILE A 290 -13.01 -5.38 7.33
N LYS A 291 -14.05 -4.67 7.80
CA LYS A 291 -15.28 -5.32 8.26
C LYS A 291 -15.97 -6.02 7.08
N MET A 292 -16.29 -7.31 7.23
CA MET A 292 -16.87 -8.13 6.16
C MET A 292 -18.16 -7.57 5.55
N HIS A 293 -19.01 -6.89 6.33
CA HIS A 293 -20.24 -6.31 5.78
C HIS A 293 -19.98 -5.20 4.76
N LEU A 294 -18.81 -4.55 4.83
CA LEU A 294 -18.38 -3.55 3.85
C LEU A 294 -17.97 -4.23 2.53
N LEU A 295 -17.41 -5.43 2.59
CA LEU A 295 -17.01 -6.18 1.38
C LEU A 295 -18.15 -7.06 0.86
N ASN A 296 -19.38 -6.58 1.00
CA ASN A 296 -20.54 -7.17 0.37
C ASN A 296 -20.66 -6.65 -1.07
N GLU A 297 -21.04 -7.53 -2.00
CA GLU A 297 -21.32 -7.20 -3.41
C GLU A 297 -22.28 -6.01 -3.56
N LYS A 298 -23.15 -5.76 -2.57
CA LYS A 298 -24.04 -4.58 -2.52
C LYS A 298 -23.32 -3.23 -2.59
N HIS A 299 -22.05 -3.16 -2.20
CA HIS A 299 -21.24 -1.94 -2.26
C HIS A 299 -20.52 -1.74 -3.59
N PHE A 300 -20.60 -2.73 -4.50
CA PHE A 300 -19.94 -2.70 -5.80
C PHE A 300 -20.96 -2.58 -6.93
N GLY A 301 -20.59 -1.87 -8.00
CA GLY A 301 -21.42 -1.71 -9.17
C GLY A 301 -21.64 -3.03 -9.93
N PRO A 302 -22.68 -3.09 -10.80
CA PRO A 302 -23.00 -4.29 -11.57
C PRO A 302 -21.85 -4.74 -12.49
N LYS A 303 -21.01 -3.80 -12.97
CA LYS A 303 -19.83 -4.12 -13.80
C LYS A 303 -18.81 -4.95 -13.02
N PHE A 304 -18.51 -4.56 -11.79
CA PHE A 304 -17.58 -5.29 -10.92
C PHE A 304 -18.13 -6.68 -10.56
N ILE A 305 -19.42 -6.77 -10.22
CA ILE A 305 -20.06 -8.06 -9.90
C ILE A 305 -19.98 -9.01 -11.11
N ALA A 306 -20.33 -8.54 -12.31
CA ALA A 306 -20.26 -9.33 -13.53
C ALA A 306 -18.81 -9.77 -13.84
N PHE A 307 -17.84 -8.88 -13.61
CA PHE A 307 -16.42 -9.23 -13.74
C PHE A 307 -16.01 -10.32 -12.74
N ARG A 308 -16.42 -10.20 -11.47
CA ARG A 308 -16.11 -11.17 -10.42
C ARG A 308 -16.68 -12.56 -10.74
N GLU A 309 -17.94 -12.63 -11.16
CA GLU A 309 -18.56 -13.91 -11.56
C GLU A 309 -17.83 -14.55 -12.76
N ARG A 310 -17.33 -13.74 -13.70
CA ARG A 310 -16.51 -14.24 -14.82
C ARG A 310 -15.20 -14.86 -14.37
N ILE A 311 -14.54 -14.33 -13.33
CA ILE A 311 -13.23 -14.84 -12.87
C ILE A 311 -13.33 -15.96 -11.85
N LYS A 312 -14.52 -16.20 -11.27
CA LYS A 312 -14.75 -17.17 -10.19
C LYS A 312 -14.47 -18.63 -10.56
N SER A 313 -14.53 -18.97 -11.84
CA SER A 313 -14.24 -20.31 -12.36
C SER A 313 -12.74 -20.62 -12.48
N HIS A 314 -11.87 -19.62 -12.37
CA HIS A 314 -10.42 -19.81 -12.42
C HIS A 314 -9.92 -20.55 -11.17
N LYS A 315 -8.97 -21.48 -11.32
CA LYS A 315 -8.32 -22.17 -10.19
C LYS A 315 -7.58 -21.18 -9.29
N ALA A 316 -6.96 -20.17 -9.88
CA ALA A 316 -6.29 -19.07 -9.20
C ALA A 316 -7.23 -18.30 -8.26
N PHE A 317 -8.50 -18.09 -8.66
CA PHE A 317 -9.51 -17.48 -7.79
C PHE A 317 -9.80 -18.36 -6.57
N GLN A 318 -10.01 -19.66 -6.80
CA GLN A 318 -10.28 -20.64 -5.74
C GLN A 318 -9.08 -20.77 -4.79
N HIS A 319 -7.87 -20.74 -5.34
CA HIS A 319 -6.62 -20.79 -4.59
C HIS A 319 -6.46 -19.57 -3.67
N VAL A 320 -6.83 -18.36 -4.10
CA VAL A 320 -6.85 -17.19 -3.21
C VAL A 320 -7.80 -17.40 -2.04
N ALA A 321 -9.02 -17.87 -2.32
CA ALA A 321 -10.00 -18.15 -1.27
C ALA A 321 -9.51 -19.24 -0.29
N TYR A 322 -8.85 -20.27 -0.81
CA TYR A 322 -8.21 -21.33 -0.03
C TYR A 322 -7.08 -20.78 0.86
N CYS A 323 -6.16 -19.99 0.31
CA CYS A 323 -5.06 -19.41 1.07
C CYS A 323 -5.56 -18.52 2.22
N TYR A 324 -6.61 -17.72 1.99
CA TYR A 324 -7.24 -16.93 3.04
C TYR A 324 -7.91 -17.75 4.13
N LYS A 325 -8.48 -18.90 3.77
CA LYS A 325 -9.19 -19.76 4.71
C LYS A 325 -8.21 -20.56 5.58
N ASP A 326 -7.17 -21.10 4.96
CA ASP A 326 -6.35 -22.16 5.55
C ASP A 326 -4.92 -21.68 5.90
N HIS A 327 -4.47 -20.52 5.41
CA HIS A 327 -3.11 -20.00 5.61
C HIS A 327 -3.01 -18.56 6.16
N ARG A 328 -4.13 -17.82 6.29
CA ARG A 328 -4.15 -16.43 6.78
C ARG A 328 -4.49 -16.32 8.27
#